data_AF-A0A5H2XGL0-F1
#
_entry.id   AF-A0A5H2XGL0-F1
#
_cell.length_a   1.000
_cell.length_b   1.000
_cell.length_c   1.000
_cell.angle_alpha   90.00
_cell.angle_beta   90.00
_cell.angle_gamma   90.00
#
_symmetry.space_group_name_H-M   'P 1'
#
loop_
_entity.id
_entity.type
_entity.pdbx_description
1 polymer ?
#
loop_
_entity_poly.entity_id
_entity_poly.type
_entity_poly.pdbx_seq_one_letter_code
_entity_poly.pdbx_strand_id
1 'polypeptide(L)'
;MTTNELWSRNEMIIDDIFAFSVAAEIIKDDDIEPCSINECTQRQDWPKWKDAIQAELNSLEKRSVFGHIVPTPPNVNPVGYKWVFTRKRNEKNEISRYKARLVAQGFSQRPGIDYVETYSPVMDTITFRYLISLVVLEKLEMRLMDVITTYLYGELDTDIYMKVPEGFRLPEAARNKPRGMFSVKLRRSLYGLKQSGRMWYNRLSKYY
;
A
#
# COMPACT_ATOMS: atom_id res chain seq x y z
N MET A 1 -40.07 11.70 -32.72
CA MET A 1 -40.57 11.96 -31.35
C MET A 1 -39.45 11.60 -30.40
N THR A 2 -38.87 12.62 -29.77
CA THR A 2 -37.70 12.56 -28.89
C THR A 2 -38.16 12.23 -27.47
N THR A 3 -37.75 11.10 -26.91
CA THR A 3 -37.95 10.80 -25.48
C THR A 3 -36.75 11.32 -24.69
N ASN A 4 -36.90 12.54 -24.16
CA ASN A 4 -36.05 13.05 -23.09
C ASN A 4 -36.46 12.36 -21.78
N GLU A 5 -35.88 11.20 -21.49
CA GLU A 5 -35.96 10.64 -20.14
C GLU A 5 -34.84 11.26 -19.29
N LEU A 6 -35.22 12.26 -18.50
CA LEU A 6 -34.42 12.80 -17.41
C LEU A 6 -34.32 11.74 -16.30
N TRP A 7 -33.24 10.95 -16.30
CA TRP A 7 -32.95 10.00 -15.23
C TRP A 7 -32.65 10.75 -13.91
N SER A 8 -33.61 10.74 -13.00
CA SER A 8 -33.47 11.29 -11.64
C SER A 8 -32.65 10.32 -10.77
N ARG A 9 -31.44 10.72 -10.35
CA ARG A 9 -30.56 9.90 -9.48
C ARG A 9 -31.19 9.50 -8.14
N ASN A 10 -32.21 10.20 -7.68
CA ASN A 10 -32.83 9.97 -6.37
C ASN A 10 -33.94 8.91 -6.39
N GLU A 11 -34.34 8.39 -7.56
CA GLU A 11 -35.42 7.40 -7.71
C GLU A 11 -34.92 6.02 -8.15
N MET A 12 -33.59 5.82 -8.21
CA MET A 12 -33.03 4.52 -8.57
C MET A 12 -33.18 3.56 -7.39
N ILE A 13 -34.32 2.87 -7.30
CA ILE A 13 -34.53 1.73 -6.41
C ILE A 13 -33.61 0.62 -6.92
N ILE A 14 -32.42 0.50 -6.34
CA ILE A 14 -31.57 -0.66 -6.56
C ILE A 14 -32.28 -1.82 -5.87
N ASP A 15 -32.84 -2.74 -6.64
CA ASP A 15 -33.40 -3.97 -6.12
C ASP A 15 -32.29 -4.75 -5.41
N ASP A 16 -32.42 -4.95 -4.10
CA ASP A 16 -31.44 -5.69 -3.30
C ASP A 16 -31.19 -7.10 -3.86
N ILE A 17 -32.18 -7.68 -4.54
CA ILE A 17 -32.06 -8.97 -5.24
C ILE A 17 -31.13 -8.84 -6.45
N PHE A 18 -31.24 -7.76 -7.21
CA PHE A 18 -30.36 -7.46 -8.34
C PHE A 18 -28.93 -7.11 -7.88
N ALA A 19 -28.80 -6.32 -6.81
CA ALA A 19 -27.48 -6.04 -6.23
C ALA A 19 -26.81 -7.32 -5.72
N PHE A 20 -27.57 -8.20 -5.07
CA PHE A 20 -27.08 -9.49 -4.60
C PHE A 20 -26.72 -10.44 -5.74
N SER A 21 -27.51 -10.51 -6.81
CA SER A 21 -27.22 -11.37 -7.96
C SER A 21 -25.95 -10.92 -8.69
N VAL A 22 -25.80 -9.62 -8.94
CA VAL A 22 -24.59 -9.04 -9.54
C VAL A 22 -23.37 -9.27 -8.64
N ALA A 23 -23.49 -9.06 -7.32
CA ALA A 23 -22.40 -9.33 -6.40
C ALA A 23 -22.04 -10.83 -6.37
N ALA A 24 -23.02 -11.73 -6.39
CA ALA A 24 -22.79 -13.18 -6.39
C ALA A 24 -22.16 -13.68 -7.70
N GLU A 25 -22.49 -13.09 -8.85
CA GLU A 25 -21.83 -13.35 -10.13
C GLU A 25 -20.38 -12.86 -10.11
N ILE A 26 -20.12 -11.67 -9.58
CA ILE A 26 -18.77 -11.13 -9.41
C ILE A 26 -17.97 -12.06 -8.47
N ILE A 27 -18.51 -12.46 -7.32
CA ILE A 27 -17.83 -13.30 -6.30
C ILE A 27 -17.49 -14.71 -6.81
N LYS A 28 -18.26 -15.24 -7.76
CA LYS A 28 -17.97 -16.54 -8.41
C LYS A 28 -16.80 -16.48 -9.39
N ASP A 29 -16.30 -15.30 -9.71
CA ASP A 29 -15.15 -15.13 -10.57
C ASP A 29 -13.85 -15.26 -9.75
N ASP A 30 -13.07 -16.31 -10.01
CA ASP A 30 -11.69 -16.46 -9.49
C ASP A 30 -10.76 -15.29 -9.91
N ASP A 31 -11.25 -14.40 -10.78
CA ASP A 31 -10.61 -13.17 -11.22
C ASP A 31 -10.70 -11.98 -10.22
N ILE A 32 -11.39 -12.12 -9.08
CA ILE A 32 -11.26 -11.17 -7.96
C ILE A 32 -9.95 -11.38 -7.20
N GLU A 33 -9.26 -10.30 -6.87
CA GLU A 33 -8.01 -10.33 -6.11
C GLU A 33 -8.25 -10.74 -4.64
N PRO A 34 -7.40 -11.63 -4.08
CA PRO A 34 -7.56 -12.07 -2.71
C PRO A 34 -7.38 -10.90 -1.74
N CYS A 35 -8.14 -10.90 -0.65
CA CYS A 35 -8.09 -9.86 0.39
C CYS A 35 -7.24 -10.26 1.59
N SER A 36 -6.87 -11.53 1.70
CA SER A 36 -6.12 -12.09 2.83
C SER A 36 -5.12 -13.17 2.39
N ILE A 37 -4.11 -13.43 3.23
CA ILE A 37 -3.19 -14.56 3.00
C ILE A 37 -3.96 -15.88 3.03
N ASN A 38 -4.94 -16.02 3.92
CA ASN A 38 -5.76 -17.23 4.03
C ASN A 38 -6.51 -17.53 2.73
N GLU A 39 -7.12 -16.52 2.11
CA GLU A 39 -7.73 -16.68 0.78
C GLU A 39 -6.70 -17.07 -0.28
N CYS A 40 -5.50 -16.49 -0.26
CA CYS A 40 -4.44 -16.87 -1.19
C CYS A 40 -4.08 -18.36 -1.08
N THR A 41 -4.03 -18.91 0.14
CA THR A 41 -3.64 -20.31 0.37
C THR A 41 -4.66 -21.34 -0.13
N GLN A 42 -5.91 -20.94 -0.29
CA GLN A 42 -6.99 -21.80 -0.75
C GLN A 42 -7.13 -21.82 -2.28
N ARG A 43 -6.38 -20.96 -2.99
CA ARG A 43 -6.45 -20.82 -4.44
C ARG A 43 -5.39 -21.66 -5.16
N GLN A 44 -5.69 -22.01 -6.41
CA GLN A 44 -4.79 -22.79 -7.26
C GLN A 44 -3.48 -22.04 -7.60
N ASP A 45 -3.53 -20.71 -7.67
CA ASP A 45 -2.37 -19.86 -7.95
C ASP A 45 -1.57 -19.47 -6.68
N TRP A 46 -1.82 -20.14 -5.55
CA TRP A 46 -1.09 -19.95 -4.29
C TRP A 46 0.44 -19.87 -4.46
N PRO A 47 1.12 -20.74 -5.23
CA PRO A 47 2.58 -20.66 -5.37
C PRO A 47 3.05 -19.28 -5.86
N LYS A 48 2.31 -18.66 -6.78
CA LYS A 48 2.64 -17.34 -7.33
C LYS A 48 2.42 -16.21 -6.31
N TRP A 49 1.36 -16.33 -5.50
CA TRP A 49 1.11 -15.40 -4.40
C TRP A 49 2.16 -15.53 -3.30
N LYS A 50 2.58 -16.75 -2.96
CA LYS A 50 3.64 -17.02 -2.00
C LYS A 50 4.96 -16.37 -2.41
N ASP A 51 5.34 -16.50 -3.69
CA ASP A 51 6.54 -15.86 -4.22
C ASP A 51 6.43 -14.32 -4.16
N ALA A 52 5.26 -13.76 -4.46
CA ALA A 52 5.02 -12.33 -4.36
C ALA A 52 5.11 -11.81 -2.92
N ILE A 53 4.58 -12.56 -1.94
CA ILE A 53 4.69 -12.26 -0.50
C ILE A 53 6.17 -12.31 -0.09
N GLN A 54 6.91 -13.35 -0.48
CA GLN A 54 8.31 -13.49 -0.14
C GLN A 54 9.16 -12.36 -0.73
N ALA A 55 8.89 -11.95 -1.99
CA ALA A 55 9.59 -10.83 -2.62
C ALA A 55 9.37 -9.51 -1.86
N GLU A 56 8.15 -9.27 -1.35
CA GLU A 56 7.86 -8.10 -0.52
C GLU A 56 8.58 -8.18 0.82
N LEU A 57 8.52 -9.33 1.52
CA LEU A 57 9.24 -9.53 2.78
C LEU A 57 10.76 -9.30 2.63
N ASN A 58 11.36 -9.84 1.56
CA ASN A 58 12.77 -9.64 1.24
C ASN A 58 13.09 -8.16 1.00
N SER A 59 12.19 -7.41 0.35
CA SER A 59 12.37 -5.96 0.13
C SER A 59 12.34 -5.17 1.44
N LEU A 60 11.41 -5.52 2.34
CA LEU A 60 11.27 -4.90 3.66
C LEU A 60 12.49 -5.20 4.54
N GLU A 61 12.98 -6.44 4.51
CA GLU A 61 14.19 -6.86 5.24
C GLU A 61 15.45 -6.20 4.70
N LYS A 62 15.66 -6.22 3.37
CA LYS A 62 16.80 -5.58 2.70
C LYS A 62 16.92 -4.09 3.05
N ARG A 63 15.79 -3.43 3.31
CA ARG A 63 15.74 -2.00 3.65
C ARG A 63 15.64 -1.76 5.16
N SER A 64 15.65 -2.81 5.97
CA SER A 64 15.53 -2.76 7.42
C SER A 64 14.35 -1.90 7.87
N VAL A 65 13.20 -2.07 7.21
CA VAL A 65 11.98 -1.29 7.48
C VAL A 65 11.48 -1.56 8.89
N PHE A 66 11.58 -2.81 9.33
CA PHE A 66 11.19 -3.27 10.66
C PHE A 66 12.39 -3.28 11.61
N GLY A 67 12.17 -2.77 12.83
CA GLY A 67 13.05 -2.98 13.97
C GLY A 67 12.73 -4.27 14.72
N HIS A 68 13.17 -4.36 15.97
CA HIS A 68 12.86 -5.50 16.83
C HIS A 68 11.37 -5.53 17.21
N ILE A 69 10.85 -6.75 17.33
CA ILE A 69 9.54 -6.98 17.94
C ILE A 69 9.71 -6.78 19.45
N VAL A 70 8.92 -5.87 20.01
CA VAL A 70 8.96 -5.50 21.43
C VAL A 70 7.57 -5.61 22.06
N PRO A 71 7.46 -5.77 23.38
CA PRO A 71 6.19 -5.54 24.07
C PRO A 71 5.69 -4.14 23.72
N THR A 72 4.40 -4.03 23.38
CA THR A 72 3.79 -2.74 23.04
C THR A 72 3.95 -1.79 24.23
N PRO A 73 4.59 -0.62 24.04
CA PRO A 73 4.76 0.34 25.13
C PRO A 73 3.40 0.82 25.67
N PRO A 74 3.32 1.19 26.96
CA PRO A 74 2.11 1.78 27.51
C PRO A 74 1.74 3.05 26.75
N ASN A 75 0.45 3.28 26.55
CA ASN A 75 -0.12 4.44 25.84
C ASN A 75 0.21 4.56 24.33
N VAL A 76 0.84 3.53 23.74
CA VAL A 76 1.02 3.44 22.29
C VAL A 76 -0.13 2.64 21.69
N ASN A 77 -0.73 3.19 20.63
CA ASN A 77 -1.70 2.48 19.80
C ASN A 77 -1.02 2.03 18.50
N PRO A 78 -0.63 0.75 18.36
CA PRO A 78 0.08 0.30 17.16
C PRO A 78 -0.82 0.40 15.92
N VAL A 79 -0.25 0.96 14.86
CA VAL A 79 -0.89 1.05 13.54
C VAL A 79 -1.17 -0.37 13.04
N GLY A 80 -2.36 -0.59 12.49
CA GLY A 80 -2.68 -1.87 11.88
C GLY A 80 -1.92 -2.09 10.57
N TYR A 81 -2.03 -3.27 10.00
CA TYR A 81 -1.47 -3.60 8.69
C TYR A 81 -2.53 -4.28 7.83
N LYS A 82 -2.32 -4.25 6.52
CA LYS A 82 -3.12 -4.99 5.54
C LYS A 82 -2.23 -5.47 4.41
N TRP A 83 -2.46 -6.71 3.97
CA TRP A 83 -1.90 -7.20 2.73
C TRP A 83 -2.77 -6.74 1.56
N VAL A 84 -2.14 -6.18 0.54
CA VAL A 84 -2.78 -5.79 -0.71
C VAL A 84 -2.21 -6.67 -1.81
N PHE A 85 -3.09 -7.42 -2.46
CA PHE A 85 -2.77 -8.32 -3.54
C PHE A 85 -3.27 -7.72 -4.85
N THR A 86 -2.48 -7.83 -5.91
CA THR A 86 -2.83 -7.29 -7.21
C THR A 86 -2.27 -8.18 -8.31
N ARG A 87 -3.11 -8.52 -9.29
CA ARG A 87 -2.66 -9.15 -10.53
C ARG A 87 -2.42 -8.08 -11.57
N LYS A 88 -1.21 -8.03 -12.12
CA LYS A 88 -0.87 -7.15 -13.23
C LYS A 88 -1.09 -7.89 -14.54
N ARG A 89 -1.95 -7.35 -15.39
CA ARG A 89 -2.24 -7.89 -16.71
C ARG A 89 -1.46 -7.15 -17.80
N ASN A 90 -1.12 -7.85 -18.87
CA ASN A 90 -0.53 -7.26 -20.07
C ASN A 90 -1.62 -6.68 -20.98
N GLU A 91 -1.24 -6.13 -22.13
CA GLU A 91 -2.15 -5.58 -23.14
C GLU A 91 -3.14 -6.61 -23.70
N LYS A 92 -2.81 -7.91 -23.62
CA LYS A 92 -3.67 -9.03 -24.02
C LYS A 92 -4.59 -9.51 -22.90
N ASN A 93 -4.64 -8.80 -21.78
CA ASN A 93 -5.40 -9.14 -20.57
C ASN A 93 -4.96 -10.45 -19.89
N GLU A 94 -3.74 -10.93 -20.16
CA GLU A 94 -3.17 -12.11 -19.50
C GLU A 94 -2.40 -11.69 -18.25
N ILE A 95 -2.42 -12.53 -17.21
CA ILE A 95 -1.71 -12.24 -15.96
C ILE A 95 -0.20 -12.30 -16.19
N SER A 96 0.43 -11.12 -16.22
CA SER A 96 1.88 -10.96 -16.38
C SER A 96 2.64 -11.10 -15.07
N ARG A 97 2.06 -10.64 -13.95
CA ARG A 97 2.76 -10.59 -12.67
C ARG A 97 1.81 -10.57 -11.48
N TYR A 98 2.20 -11.30 -10.44
CA TYR A 98 1.58 -11.25 -9.13
C TYR A 98 2.33 -10.26 -8.24
N LYS A 99 1.59 -9.43 -7.50
CA LYS A 99 2.16 -8.40 -6.63
C LYS A 99 1.46 -8.43 -5.29
N ALA A 100 2.22 -8.63 -4.22
CA ALA A 100 1.78 -8.49 -2.85
C ALA A 100 2.48 -7.28 -2.23
N ARG A 101 1.78 -6.53 -1.38
CA ARG A 101 2.36 -5.42 -0.60
C ARG A 101 1.84 -5.48 0.82
N LEU A 102 2.74 -5.27 1.78
CA LEU A 102 2.36 -5.07 3.16
C LEU A 102 2.21 -3.56 3.41
N VAL A 103 1.00 -3.14 3.74
CA VAL A 103 0.63 -1.72 3.85
C VAL A 103 0.23 -1.41 5.28
N ALA A 104 0.75 -0.34 5.85
CA ALA A 104 0.30 0.18 7.14
C ALA A 104 -1.09 0.82 6.97
N GLN A 105 -1.96 0.60 7.96
CA GLN A 105 -3.28 1.21 8.02
C GLN A 105 -3.19 2.66 8.53
N GLY A 106 -2.52 3.54 7.78
CA GLY A 106 -2.25 4.92 8.23
C GLY A 106 -3.49 5.79 8.45
N PHE A 107 -4.68 5.35 8.04
CA PHE A 107 -5.94 6.00 8.44
C PHE A 107 -6.16 5.97 9.97
N SER A 108 -5.51 5.04 10.68
CA SER A 108 -5.54 4.96 12.15
C SER A 108 -4.53 5.88 12.86
N GLN A 109 -3.66 6.57 12.11
CA GLN A 109 -2.66 7.49 12.68
C GLN A 109 -3.28 8.82 13.12
N ARG A 110 -2.75 9.36 14.22
CA ARG A 110 -3.19 10.60 14.85
C ARG A 110 -2.20 11.75 14.59
N PRO A 111 -2.65 12.91 14.08
CA PRO A 111 -1.82 14.10 13.98
C PRO A 111 -1.28 14.52 15.36
N GLY A 112 -0.05 15.01 15.41
CA GLY A 112 0.63 15.44 16.64
C GLY A 112 1.16 14.31 17.54
N ILE A 113 0.80 13.05 17.24
CA ILE A 113 1.30 11.87 17.95
C ILE A 113 2.11 11.00 16.99
N ASP A 114 1.46 10.51 15.94
CA ASP A 114 2.07 9.55 15.00
C ASP A 114 2.77 10.27 13.83
N TYR A 115 2.39 11.51 13.55
CA TYR A 115 3.04 12.38 12.56
C TYR A 115 2.76 13.86 12.87
N VAL A 116 3.66 14.74 12.45
CA VAL A 116 3.48 16.20 12.56
C VAL A 116 3.02 16.77 11.22
N GLU A 117 3.73 16.44 10.13
CA GLU A 117 3.42 16.93 8.79
C GLU A 117 3.39 15.79 7.78
N THR A 118 2.51 15.90 6.79
CA THR A 118 2.33 14.90 5.73
C THR A 118 2.61 15.46 4.34
N TYR A 119 2.71 16.78 4.22
CA TYR A 119 2.92 17.46 2.95
C TYR A 119 4.24 17.05 2.31
N SER A 120 4.16 16.70 1.03
CA SER A 120 5.28 16.43 0.14
C SER A 120 5.07 17.27 -1.12
N PRO A 121 6.06 18.06 -1.55
CA PRO A 121 5.97 18.78 -2.82
C PRO A 121 5.75 17.80 -3.98
N VAL A 122 4.83 18.15 -4.87
CA VAL A 122 4.59 17.44 -6.13
C VAL A 122 4.71 18.47 -7.25
N MET A 123 5.41 18.09 -8.32
CA MET A 123 5.53 18.95 -9.49
C MET A 123 4.15 19.19 -10.11
N ASP A 124 3.82 20.45 -10.37
CA ASP A 124 2.59 20.79 -11.08
C ASP A 124 2.67 20.42 -12.58
N THR A 125 1.53 20.07 -13.16
CA THR A 125 1.41 19.65 -14.56
C THR A 125 1.79 20.74 -15.55
N ILE A 126 1.55 22.02 -15.25
CA ILE A 126 1.94 23.14 -16.12
C ILE A 126 3.46 23.26 -16.13
N THR A 127 4.08 23.16 -14.96
CA THR A 127 5.55 23.20 -14.81
C THR A 127 6.20 22.04 -15.56
N PHE A 128 5.64 20.83 -15.45
CA PHE A 128 6.14 19.67 -16.18
C PHE A 128 6.07 19.85 -17.70
N ARG A 129 4.94 20.35 -18.22
CA ARG A 129 4.76 20.60 -19.66
C ARG A 129 5.73 21.66 -20.15
N TYR A 130 5.91 22.75 -19.39
CA TYR A 130 6.87 23.79 -19.72
C TYR A 130 8.31 23.25 -19.80
N LEU A 131 8.72 22.43 -18.83
CA LEU A 131 10.03 21.77 -18.83
C LEU A 131 10.24 20.91 -20.08
N ILE A 132 9.23 20.11 -20.47
CA ILE A 132 9.27 19.31 -21.70
C ILE A 132 9.40 20.22 -22.93
N SER A 133 8.61 21.28 -23.03
CA SER A 133 8.68 22.22 -24.16
C SER A 133 10.07 22.85 -24.29
N LEU A 134 10.69 23.21 -23.16
CA LEU A 134 12.03 23.77 -23.13
C LEU A 134 13.09 22.75 -23.56
N VAL A 135 13.00 21.50 -23.09
CA VAL A 135 13.89 20.41 -23.54
C VAL A 135 13.81 20.21 -25.06
N VAL A 136 12.60 20.23 -25.63
CA VAL A 136 12.40 20.09 -27.08
C VAL A 136 12.98 21.28 -27.85
N LEU A 137 12.73 22.50 -27.36
CA LEU A 137 13.24 23.74 -27.99
C LEU A 137 14.76 23.77 -28.03
N GLU A 138 15.39 23.43 -26.91
CA GLU A 138 16.85 23.44 -26.73
C GLU A 138 17.52 22.16 -27.25
N LYS A 139 16.76 21.21 -27.82
CA LYS A 139 17.23 19.91 -28.31
C LYS A 139 18.02 19.11 -27.26
N LEU A 140 17.57 19.18 -26.01
CA LEU A 140 18.20 18.47 -24.89
C LEU A 140 17.66 17.04 -24.77
N GLU A 141 18.44 16.16 -24.12
CA GLU A 141 18.01 14.80 -23.78
C GLU A 141 17.36 14.79 -22.39
N MET A 142 16.11 14.31 -22.30
CA MET A 142 15.43 14.10 -21.02
C MET A 142 15.48 12.63 -20.62
N ARG A 143 15.84 12.36 -19.36
CA ARG A 143 15.81 11.02 -18.77
C ARG A 143 14.83 10.96 -17.61
N LEU A 144 14.01 9.92 -17.59
CA LEU A 144 13.03 9.65 -16.55
C LEU A 144 13.46 8.38 -15.79
N MET A 145 13.36 8.42 -14.46
CA MET A 145 13.68 7.29 -13.59
C MET A 145 12.47 6.96 -12.71
N ASP A 146 11.95 5.74 -12.82
CA ASP A 146 10.99 5.20 -11.86
C ASP A 146 11.74 4.44 -10.76
N VAL A 147 11.61 4.92 -9.53
CA VAL A 147 12.30 4.33 -8.38
C VAL A 147 11.40 3.28 -7.74
N ILE A 148 11.83 2.03 -7.77
CA ILE A 148 11.06 0.94 -7.19
C ILE A 148 11.05 1.05 -5.66
N THR A 149 9.85 1.00 -5.08
CA THR A 149 9.58 0.96 -3.63
C THR A 149 10.10 2.20 -2.87
N THR A 150 10.04 3.39 -3.48
CA THR A 150 10.50 4.71 -2.95
C THR A 150 10.23 4.93 -1.46
N TYR A 151 9.00 4.67 -1.01
CA TYR A 151 8.60 4.94 0.37
C TYR A 151 9.43 4.17 1.40
N LEU A 152 10.02 3.02 1.06
CA LEU A 152 10.85 2.26 2.01
C LEU A 152 12.25 2.87 2.23
N TYR A 153 12.60 3.95 1.52
CA TYR A 153 13.86 4.68 1.71
C TYR A 153 13.75 5.84 2.71
N GLY A 154 12.54 6.32 2.99
CA GLY A 154 12.32 7.40 3.95
C GLY A 154 12.60 6.94 5.37
N GLU A 155 13.44 7.67 6.09
CA GLU A 155 13.61 7.50 7.55
C GLU A 155 12.43 8.15 8.25
N LEU A 156 11.92 7.52 9.31
CA LEU A 156 10.83 8.10 10.11
C LEU A 156 11.39 9.15 11.08
N ASP A 157 10.66 10.25 11.20
CA ASP A 157 10.89 11.34 12.15
C ASP A 157 10.22 11.09 13.51
N THR A 158 9.22 10.21 13.55
CA THR A 158 8.47 9.82 14.76
C THR A 158 8.55 8.32 15.02
N ASP A 159 8.45 7.95 16.30
CA ASP A 159 8.41 6.56 16.72
C ASP A 159 7.03 5.93 16.45
N ILE A 160 6.95 5.14 15.37
CA ILE A 160 5.71 4.46 14.98
C ILE A 160 5.83 2.97 15.24
N TYR A 161 4.82 2.44 15.93
CA TYR A 161 4.68 1.01 16.18
C TYR A 161 3.57 0.46 15.30
N MET A 162 3.79 -0.73 14.74
CA MET A 162 2.81 -1.44 13.93
C MET A 162 2.48 -2.77 14.61
N LYS A 163 1.24 -3.24 14.47
CA LYS A 163 0.87 -4.60 14.87
C LYS A 163 1.75 -5.60 14.12
N VAL A 164 2.23 -6.64 14.82
CA VAL A 164 3.09 -7.66 14.21
C VAL A 164 2.30 -8.42 13.13
N PRO A 165 2.72 -8.41 11.86
CA PRO A 165 1.99 -9.09 10.82
C PRO A 165 1.91 -10.60 11.03
N GLU A 166 0.80 -11.19 10.60
CA GLU A 166 0.66 -12.64 10.46
C GLU A 166 1.80 -13.20 9.60
N GLY A 167 2.37 -14.34 10.02
CA GLY A 167 3.54 -14.94 9.38
C GLY A 167 4.90 -14.50 9.94
N PHE A 168 4.99 -13.38 10.66
CA PHE A 168 6.24 -13.02 11.35
C PHE A 168 6.43 -13.89 12.60
N ARG A 169 7.67 -14.36 12.80
CA ARG A 169 8.05 -15.13 13.99
C ARG A 169 8.11 -14.19 15.19
N LEU A 170 7.38 -14.52 16.25
CA LEU A 170 7.49 -13.83 17.52
C LEU A 170 8.78 -14.24 18.24
N PRO A 171 9.36 -13.38 19.09
CA PRO A 171 10.46 -13.76 19.96
C PRO A 171 10.11 -15.00 20.80
N GLU A 172 11.08 -15.84 21.13
CA GLU A 172 10.83 -17.06 21.93
C GLU A 172 10.20 -16.73 23.29
N ALA A 173 10.61 -15.62 23.91
CA ALA A 173 10.04 -15.08 25.14
C ALA A 173 8.54 -14.69 25.04
N ALA A 174 8.01 -14.61 23.82
CA ALA A 174 6.63 -14.26 23.52
C ALA A 174 5.77 -15.46 23.10
N ARG A 175 6.32 -16.69 23.03
CA ARG A 175 5.65 -17.87 22.47
C ARG A 175 4.32 -18.23 23.16
N ASN A 176 4.21 -17.94 24.47
CA ASN A 176 3.02 -18.22 25.29
C ASN A 176 2.16 -16.98 25.55
N LYS A 177 2.48 -15.82 24.96
CA LYS A 177 1.75 -14.57 25.16
C LYS A 177 0.96 -14.20 23.91
N PRO A 178 -0.20 -13.52 24.05
CA PRO A 178 -0.99 -13.13 22.89
C PRO A 178 -0.21 -12.16 22.00
N ARG A 179 -0.22 -12.41 20.68
CA ARG A 179 0.50 -11.61 19.67
C ARG A 179 0.16 -10.11 19.75
N GLY A 180 -1.06 -9.78 20.16
CA GLY A 180 -1.52 -8.39 20.33
C GLY A 180 -0.79 -7.61 21.43
N MET A 181 -0.07 -8.27 22.34
CA MET A 181 0.78 -7.59 23.34
C MET A 181 2.12 -7.11 22.75
N PHE A 182 2.43 -7.49 21.51
CA PHE A 182 3.67 -7.13 20.86
C PHE A 182 3.41 -6.25 19.65
N SER A 183 4.38 -5.38 19.39
CA SER A 183 4.40 -4.54 18.21
C SER A 183 5.80 -4.52 17.61
N VAL A 184 5.88 -4.15 16.34
CA VAL A 184 7.12 -3.93 15.64
C VAL A 184 7.32 -2.43 15.45
N LYS A 185 8.47 -1.92 15.89
CA LYS A 185 8.84 -0.53 15.65
C LYS A 185 9.24 -0.36 14.18
N LEU A 186 8.64 0.60 13.48
CA LEU A 186 9.04 0.95 12.13
C LEU A 186 10.30 1.83 12.19
N ARG A 187 11.34 1.47 11.44
CA ARG A 187 12.57 2.28 11.29
C ARG A 187 12.52 3.17 10.05
N ARG A 188 11.73 2.76 9.05
CA ARG A 188 11.55 3.47 7.79
C ARG A 188 10.07 3.57 7.46
N SER A 189 9.73 4.53 6.62
CA SER A 189 8.36 4.69 6.17
C SER A 189 7.89 3.47 5.37
N LEU A 190 6.63 3.10 5.58
CA LEU A 190 5.96 1.99 4.91
C LEU A 190 4.84 2.54 4.03
N TYR A 191 4.40 1.77 3.03
CA TYR A 191 3.20 2.11 2.28
C TYR A 191 2.02 2.37 3.23
N GLY A 192 1.18 3.35 2.90
CA GLY A 192 -0.06 3.62 3.61
C GLY A 192 0.08 4.46 4.88
N LEU A 193 1.29 4.72 5.40
CA LEU A 193 1.47 5.78 6.41
C LEU A 193 1.20 7.15 5.78
N LYS A 194 0.63 8.06 6.57
CA LYS A 194 0.23 9.41 6.15
C LYS A 194 1.42 10.24 5.65
N GLN A 195 2.58 10.07 6.25
CA GLN A 195 3.78 10.86 5.98
C GLN A 195 4.78 10.21 5.01
N SER A 196 4.48 9.04 4.44
CA SER A 196 5.43 8.31 3.59
C SER A 196 5.91 9.06 2.36
N GLY A 197 5.03 9.86 1.74
CA GLY A 197 5.42 10.74 0.63
C GLY A 197 6.46 11.76 1.05
N ARG A 198 6.21 12.44 2.19
CA ARG A 198 7.14 13.41 2.77
C ARG A 198 8.47 12.79 3.15
N MET A 199 8.47 11.61 3.77
CA MET A 199 9.70 10.93 4.16
C MET A 199 10.56 10.57 2.95
N TRP A 200 9.93 10.21 1.83
CA TRP A 200 10.64 10.02 0.57
C TRP A 200 11.20 11.34 0.02
N TYR A 201 10.42 12.41 0.00
CA TYR A 201 10.90 13.73 -0.44
C TYR A 201 12.09 14.21 0.40
N ASN A 202 12.02 14.09 1.72
CA ASN A 202 13.11 14.44 2.62
C ASN A 202 14.36 13.61 2.31
N ARG A 203 14.20 12.31 2.00
CA ARG A 203 15.33 11.45 1.61
C ARG A 203 15.97 11.91 0.30
N LEU A 204 15.17 12.24 -0.71
CA LEU A 204 15.67 12.75 -1.99
C LEU A 204 16.40 14.09 -1.82
N SER A 205 15.83 14.99 -1.03
CA SER A 205 16.37 16.33 -0.79
C SER A 205 17.70 16.32 -0.03
N LYS A 206 18.12 15.19 0.56
CA LYS A 206 19.47 15.04 1.14
C LYS A 206 20.56 14.86 0.08
N TYR A 207 20.21 14.52 -1.16
CA TYR A 207 21.16 14.23 -2.24
C TYR A 207 21.34 15.39 -3.23
N TYR A 208 20.58 16.48 -3.04
CA TYR A 208 20.65 17.72 -3.81
C TYR A 208 20.93 18.87 -2.85
#